data_AF-A0AAD8GNB3-F1
#
_entry.id   AF-A0AAD8GNB3-F1
#
_cell.length_a   1.000
_cell.length_b   1.000
_cell.length_c   1.000
_cell.angle_alpha   90.00
_cell.angle_beta   90.00
_cell.angle_gamma   90.00
#
_symmetry.space_group_name_H-M   'P 1'
#
loop_
_entity.id
_entity.type
_entity.pdbx_description
1 polymer ?
#
loop_
_entity_poly.entity_id
_entity_poly.type
_entity_poly.pdbx_seq_one_letter_code
_entity_poly.pdbx_strand_id
1 'polypeptide(L)'
;MSGLNFLAFLNLSSNNFSGKIPSGTQLQGFNTSTYDGNTELCGKPLANICPIDNIGPSSSEYEVDEDSSEYKRWLCIGGVLGFSTSFWGIIGTLVLNLRWRHAYYLSLYKLKERFYVAIAVHIGKLQRKV
;
A
#
# COMPACT_ATOMS: atom_id res chain seq x y z
N MET A 1 -10.81 20.49 -27.22
CA MET A 1 -10.30 20.52 -28.60
C MET A 1 -9.50 19.24 -28.84
N SER A 2 -10.09 18.24 -29.51
CA SER A 2 -9.35 17.06 -30.01
C SER A 2 -10.10 16.51 -31.22
N GLY A 3 -9.98 17.19 -32.37
CA GLY A 3 -10.66 16.82 -33.60
C GLY A 3 -9.68 16.82 -34.76
N LEU A 4 -8.90 15.75 -34.89
CA LEU A 4 -8.27 15.40 -36.17
C LEU A 4 -9.40 14.82 -37.05
N ASN A 5 -9.93 15.64 -37.95
CA ASN A 5 -11.05 15.27 -38.83
C ASN A 5 -10.61 14.90 -40.26
N PHE A 6 -9.30 14.83 -40.53
CA PHE A 6 -8.76 14.69 -41.89
C PHE A 6 -7.68 13.60 -42.05
N LEU A 7 -7.51 12.70 -41.07
CA LEU A 7 -6.49 11.66 -41.11
C LEU A 7 -6.94 10.50 -42.02
N ALA A 8 -6.32 10.37 -43.20
CA ALA A 8 -6.68 9.31 -44.16
C ALA A 8 -5.95 7.98 -43.92
N PHE A 9 -4.74 8.04 -43.35
CA PHE A 9 -3.90 6.87 -43.11
C PHE A 9 -3.19 6.99 -41.76
N LEU A 10 -3.21 5.90 -41.00
CA LEU A 10 -2.55 5.79 -39.70
C LEU A 10 -2.05 4.36 -39.51
N ASN A 11 -0.81 4.22 -39.06
CA ASN A 11 -0.21 2.96 -38.67
C ASN A 11 0.46 3.13 -37.29
N LEU A 12 -0.05 2.42 -36.28
CA LEU A 12 0.44 2.38 -34.91
C LEU A 12 0.88 0.95 -34.51
N SER A 13 1.04 0.06 -35.50
CA SER A 13 1.37 -1.35 -35.26
C SER A 13 2.78 -1.51 -34.69
N SER A 14 3.03 -2.63 -34.00
CA SER A 14 4.31 -3.04 -33.43
C SER A 14 4.94 -1.97 -32.53
N ASN A 15 4.12 -1.34 -31.69
CA ASN A 15 4.57 -0.43 -30.64
C ASN A 15 4.24 -1.01 -29.27
N ASN A 16 4.62 -0.29 -28.20
CA ASN A 16 4.33 -0.67 -26.83
C ASN A 16 3.28 0.26 -26.20
N PHE A 17 2.20 0.55 -26.93
CA PHE A 17 1.09 1.35 -26.41
C PHE A 17 0.21 0.53 -25.47
N SER A 18 -0.30 1.20 -24.45
CA SER A 18 -1.13 0.62 -23.41
C SER A 18 -2.36 1.48 -23.11
N GLY A 19 -3.41 0.84 -22.58
CA GLY A 19 -4.63 1.51 -22.15
C GLY A 19 -5.74 1.60 -23.20
N LYS A 20 -6.75 2.43 -22.90
CA LYS A 20 -7.98 2.52 -23.69
C LYS A 20 -7.83 3.43 -24.91
N ILE A 21 -8.20 2.93 -26.09
CA ILE A 21 -8.30 3.76 -27.30
C ILE A 21 -9.40 4.83 -27.08
N PRO A 22 -9.08 6.12 -27.25
CA PRO A 22 -10.02 7.21 -26.96
C PRO A 22 -11.25 7.16 -27.87
N SER A 23 -12.43 7.14 -27.23
CA SER A 23 -13.72 7.10 -27.92
C SER A 23 -14.14 8.42 -28.55
N GLY A 24 -14.88 8.35 -29.65
CA GLY A 24 -15.38 9.54 -30.35
C GLY A 24 -14.36 10.27 -31.22
N THR A 25 -13.23 9.63 -31.52
CA THR A 25 -12.18 10.16 -32.41
C THR A 25 -12.10 9.34 -33.71
N GLN A 26 -11.42 9.89 -34.73
CA GLN A 26 -11.16 9.18 -35.99
C GLN A 26 -10.35 7.88 -35.80
N LEU A 27 -9.69 7.72 -34.65
CA LEU A 27 -8.94 6.51 -34.28
C LEU A 27 -9.82 5.25 -34.27
N GLN A 28 -11.10 5.36 -33.90
CA GLN A 28 -12.02 4.23 -33.94
C GLN A 28 -12.41 3.79 -35.36
N GLY A 29 -12.16 4.64 -36.37
CA GLY A 29 -12.48 4.34 -37.77
C GLY A 29 -11.40 3.57 -38.52
N PHE A 30 -10.20 3.39 -37.93
CA PHE A 30 -9.13 2.62 -38.57
C PHE A 30 -9.29 1.11 -38.32
N ASN A 31 -8.69 0.30 -39.19
CA ASN A 31 -8.72 -1.15 -39.05
C ASN A 31 -7.90 -1.61 -37.83
N THR A 32 -8.22 -2.79 -37.30
CA THR A 32 -7.48 -3.41 -36.19
C THR A 32 -6.00 -3.61 -36.49
N SER A 33 -5.64 -3.84 -37.76
CA SER A 33 -4.25 -3.97 -38.22
C SER A 33 -3.39 -2.75 -37.93
N THR A 34 -3.99 -1.55 -37.86
CA THR A 34 -3.29 -0.31 -37.49
C THR A 34 -2.74 -0.38 -36.07
N TYR A 35 -3.28 -1.23 -35.20
CA TYR A 35 -2.90 -1.33 -33.79
C TYR A 35 -2.24 -2.67 -33.46
N ASP A 36 -2.00 -3.52 -34.46
CA ASP A 36 -1.49 -4.88 -34.25
C ASP A 36 -0.13 -4.88 -33.55
N GLY A 37 0.15 -5.87 -32.73
CA GLY A 37 1.40 -5.93 -31.95
C GLY A 37 1.49 -5.03 -30.70
N ASN A 38 0.40 -4.35 -30.31
CA ASN A 38 0.29 -3.63 -29.03
C ASN A 38 -0.62 -4.42 -28.07
N THR A 39 -0.04 -5.28 -27.24
CA THR A 39 -0.80 -6.24 -26.41
C THR A 39 -1.59 -5.60 -25.27
N GLU A 40 -1.19 -4.41 -24.82
CA GLU A 40 -1.79 -3.71 -23.69
C GLU A 40 -2.87 -2.68 -24.10
N LEU A 41 -3.17 -2.57 -25.41
CA LEU A 41 -4.27 -1.75 -25.90
C LEU A 41 -5.62 -2.46 -25.75
N CYS A 42 -6.63 -1.70 -25.37
CA CYS A 42 -8.00 -2.17 -25.26
C CYS A 42 -9.02 -1.13 -25.80
N GLY A 43 -10.22 -1.57 -26.13
CA GLY A 43 -11.30 -0.74 -26.67
C GLY A 43 -11.40 -0.78 -28.21
N LYS A 44 -12.52 -0.29 -28.74
CA LYS A 44 -12.80 -0.30 -30.20
C LYS A 44 -11.71 0.45 -30.97
N PRO A 45 -11.24 -0.05 -32.14
CA PRO A 45 -11.78 -1.17 -32.92
C PRO A 45 -11.30 -2.57 -32.50
N LEU A 46 -10.45 -2.69 -31.48
CA LEU A 46 -9.93 -3.97 -31.01
C LEU A 46 -11.02 -4.76 -30.27
N ALA A 47 -10.96 -6.08 -30.37
CA ALA A 47 -11.86 -6.98 -29.66
C ALA A 47 -11.55 -7.08 -28.15
N ASN A 48 -10.39 -6.56 -27.72
CA ASN A 48 -9.98 -6.52 -26.32
C ASN A 48 -10.86 -5.52 -25.54
N ILE A 49 -11.64 -6.01 -24.60
CA ILE A 49 -12.50 -5.20 -23.75
C ILE A 49 -11.66 -4.63 -22.60
N CYS A 50 -11.74 -3.30 -22.39
CA CYS A 50 -11.07 -2.69 -21.24
C CYS A 50 -11.76 -3.09 -19.93
N PRO A 51 -11.01 -3.36 -18.84
CA PRO A 51 -11.59 -3.77 -17.55
C PRO A 51 -12.68 -2.83 -17.01
N ILE A 52 -12.60 -1.54 -17.33
CA ILE A 52 -13.48 -0.47 -16.85
C ILE A 52 -14.91 -0.55 -17.45
N ASP A 53 -15.12 -1.18 -18.61
CA ASP A 53 -16.43 -1.16 -19.29
C ASP A 53 -17.45 -2.18 -18.73
N ASN A 54 -17.10 -2.95 -17.69
CA ASN A 54 -18.01 -3.88 -17.00
C ASN A 54 -18.65 -3.31 -15.72
N ILE A 55 -18.46 -2.02 -15.40
CA ILE A 55 -18.98 -1.41 -14.18
C ILE A 55 -20.11 -0.44 -14.55
N GLY A 56 -21.34 -0.95 -14.52
CA GLY A 56 -22.51 -0.12 -14.28
C GLY A 56 -22.41 0.59 -12.92
N PRO A 57 -23.17 1.67 -12.68
CA PRO A 57 -22.95 2.55 -11.54
C PRO A 57 -23.44 1.89 -10.25
N SER A 58 -22.61 1.06 -9.64
CA SER A 58 -22.83 0.60 -8.27
C SER A 58 -21.52 0.19 -7.62
N SER A 59 -21.38 0.64 -6.39
CA SER A 59 -20.45 0.23 -5.35
C SER A 59 -18.96 0.47 -5.59
N SER A 60 -18.47 1.46 -4.86
CA SER A 60 -17.17 1.47 -4.17
C SER A 60 -16.48 0.11 -4.14
N GLU A 61 -15.46 -0.07 -4.97
CA GLU A 61 -14.48 -1.11 -4.76
C GLU A 61 -13.10 -0.51 -5.00
N TYR A 62 -12.27 -0.72 -3.98
CA TYR A 62 -10.92 -0.17 -3.87
C TYR A 62 -10.11 -0.56 -5.09
N GLU A 63 -9.57 0.44 -5.80
CA GLU A 63 -8.44 0.22 -6.71
C GLU A 63 -7.30 -0.36 -5.87
N VAL A 64 -7.06 -1.66 -6.02
CA VAL A 64 -5.80 -2.26 -5.63
C VAL A 64 -4.81 -1.89 -6.72
N ASP A 65 -4.20 -0.71 -6.56
CA ASP A 65 -2.97 -0.35 -7.26
C ASP A 65 -1.95 -1.46 -6.99
N GLU A 66 -1.44 -2.12 -8.03
CA GLU A 66 -0.45 -3.19 -7.89
C GLU A 66 0.86 -2.64 -7.29
N ASP A 67 1.19 -1.40 -7.63
CA ASP A 67 2.25 -0.58 -7.04
C ASP A 67 2.03 -0.35 -5.52
N SER A 68 0.76 -0.44 -5.10
CA SER A 68 0.40 -0.30 -3.70
C SER A 68 0.77 -1.46 -2.79
N SER A 69 0.78 -2.64 -3.39
CA SER A 69 1.15 -3.85 -2.69
C SER A 69 2.66 -3.93 -2.45
N GLU A 70 3.47 -3.47 -3.41
CA GLU A 70 4.93 -3.48 -3.30
C GLU A 70 5.46 -2.43 -2.33
N TYR A 71 4.96 -1.19 -2.39
CA TYR A 71 5.35 -0.17 -1.40
C TYR A 71 4.97 -0.63 0.01
N LYS A 72 3.81 -1.25 0.17
CA LYS A 72 3.31 -1.69 1.48
C LYS A 72 4.16 -2.84 2.00
N ARG A 73 4.58 -3.76 1.13
CA ARG A 73 5.50 -4.85 1.46
C ARG A 73 6.86 -4.32 1.89
N TRP A 74 7.43 -3.34 1.17
CA TRP A 74 8.71 -2.73 1.55
C TRP A 74 8.62 -1.96 2.88
N LEU A 75 7.52 -1.22 3.10
CA LEU A 75 7.27 -0.53 4.38
C LEU A 75 7.06 -1.51 5.53
N CYS A 76 6.38 -2.65 5.32
CA CYS A 76 6.25 -3.68 6.33
C CYS A 76 7.60 -4.31 6.69
N ILE A 77 8.41 -4.67 5.69
CA ILE A 77 9.74 -5.26 5.90
C ILE A 77 10.66 -4.24 6.58
N GLY A 78 10.72 -3.01 6.08
CA GLY A 78 11.52 -1.92 6.64
C GLY A 78 11.08 -1.54 8.05
N GLY A 79 9.77 -1.53 8.32
CA GLY A 79 9.21 -1.24 9.64
C GLY A 79 9.61 -2.29 10.68
N VAL A 80 9.50 -3.58 10.35
CA VAL A 80 9.88 -4.67 11.27
C VAL A 80 11.38 -4.69 11.54
N LEU A 81 12.19 -4.52 10.50
CA LEU A 81 13.66 -4.48 10.64
C LEU A 81 14.14 -3.22 11.37
N GLY A 82 13.55 -2.07 11.05
CA GLY A 82 13.88 -0.79 11.69
C GLY A 82 13.48 -0.75 13.16
N PHE A 83 12.30 -1.27 13.50
CA PHE A 83 11.87 -1.40 14.89
C PHE A 83 12.80 -2.33 15.67
N SER A 84 13.13 -3.48 15.10
CA SER A 84 14.02 -4.46 15.74
C SER A 84 15.40 -3.87 15.99
N THR A 85 16.06 -3.34 14.96
CA THR A 85 17.41 -2.77 15.09
C THR A 85 17.46 -1.60 16.08
N SER A 86 16.44 -0.72 16.08
CA SER A 86 16.35 0.41 17.01
C SER A 86 16.11 -0.04 18.45
N PHE A 87 15.19 -0.98 18.65
CA PHE A 87 14.87 -1.52 19.97
C PHE A 87 16.07 -2.22 20.61
N TRP A 88 16.74 -3.09 19.84
CA TRP A 88 17.96 -3.76 20.27
C TRP A 88 19.13 -2.80 20.48
N GLY A 89 19.24 -1.74 19.67
CA GLY A 89 20.24 -0.69 19.85
C GLY A 89 20.07 0.10 21.15
N ILE A 90 18.83 0.49 21.47
CA ILE A 90 18.50 1.18 22.74
C ILE A 90 18.76 0.24 23.93
N ILE A 91 18.26 -1.00 23.88
CA ILE A 91 18.46 -1.99 24.94
C ILE A 91 19.94 -2.32 25.12
N GLY A 92 20.67 -2.56 24.03
CA GLY A 92 22.09 -2.84 24.04
C GLY A 92 22.89 -1.70 24.66
N THR A 93 22.62 -0.47 24.25
CA THR A 93 23.26 0.74 24.81
C THR A 93 22.97 0.89 26.31
N LEU A 94 21.75 0.59 26.74
CA LEU A 94 21.33 0.67 28.14
C LEU A 94 22.01 -0.41 29.00
N VAL A 95 22.20 -1.61 28.44
CA VAL A 95 22.83 -2.76 29.13
C VAL A 95 24.36 -2.64 29.20
N LEU A 96 25.01 -2.13 28.16
CA LEU A 96 26.48 -1.97 28.10
C LEU A 96 26.99 -0.88 29.03
N ASN A 97 26.19 0.14 29.28
CA ASN A 97 26.52 1.16 30.26
C ASN A 97 26.30 0.63 31.68
N LEU A 98 27.34 0.07 32.31
CA LEU A 98 27.28 -0.48 33.69
C LEU A 98 26.63 0.46 34.71
N ARG A 99 26.83 1.77 34.56
CA ARG A 99 26.23 2.81 35.42
C ARG A 99 24.73 2.97 35.20
N TRP A 100 24.27 2.89 33.95
CA TRP A 100 22.86 3.04 33.58
C TRP A 100 22.06 1.77 33.80
N ARG A 101 22.69 0.60 33.62
CA ARG A 101 22.10 -0.71 33.91
C ARG A 101 21.60 -0.80 35.36
N HIS A 102 22.42 -0.40 36.32
CA HIS A 102 22.05 -0.45 37.74
C HIS A 102 20.91 0.53 38.07
N ALA A 103 20.97 1.76 37.55
CA ALA A 103 19.91 2.75 37.73
C ALA A 103 18.58 2.32 37.10
N TYR A 104 18.64 1.67 35.92
CA TYR A 104 17.48 1.11 35.25
C TYR A 104 16.82 -0.01 36.05
N TYR A 105 17.60 -1.00 36.53
CA TYR A 105 17.05 -2.08 37.36
C TYR A 105 16.44 -1.56 38.65
N LEU A 106 17.09 -0.60 39.32
CA LEU A 106 16.54 0.03 40.52
C LEU A 106 15.23 0.77 40.24
N SER A 107 15.13 1.44 39.09
CA SER A 107 13.92 2.16 38.69
C SER A 107 12.77 1.20 38.36
N LEU A 108 13.04 0.11 37.62
CA LEU A 108 12.06 -0.94 37.34
C LEU A 108 11.56 -1.63 38.61
N TYR A 109 12.47 -1.93 39.54
CA TYR A 109 12.12 -2.53 40.82
C TYR A 109 11.13 -1.64 41.61
N LYS A 110 11.44 -0.34 41.73
CA LYS A 110 10.54 0.63 42.38
C LYS A 110 9.20 0.78 41.67
N LEU A 111 9.19 0.76 40.33
CA LEU A 111 7.97 0.83 39.55
C LEU A 111 7.10 -0.41 39.79
N LYS A 112 7.70 -1.61 39.76
CA LYS A 112 7.04 -2.88 40.03
C LYS A 112 6.37 -2.90 41.40
N GLU A 113 7.06 -2.45 42.45
CA GLU A 113 6.48 -2.38 43.80
C GLU A 113 5.27 -1.45 43.84
N ARG A 114 5.35 -0.26 43.23
CA ARG A 114 4.22 0.69 43.16
C ARG A 114 3.03 0.09 42.43
N PHE A 115 3.25 -0.57 41.29
CA PHE A 115 2.19 -1.24 40.55
C PHE A 115 1.59 -2.40 41.33
N TYR A 116 2.42 -3.24 41.95
CA TYR A 116 1.97 -4.38 42.73
C TYR A 116 1.08 -3.92 43.89
N VAL A 117 1.51 -2.90 44.64
CA VAL A 117 0.71 -2.33 45.73
C VAL A 117 -0.58 -1.69 45.19
N ALA A 118 -0.53 -0.94 44.09
CA ALA A 118 -1.73 -0.36 43.48
C ALA A 118 -2.74 -1.45 43.08
N ILE A 119 -2.28 -2.51 42.39
CA ILE A 119 -3.11 -3.65 41.98
C ILE A 119 -3.67 -4.36 43.21
N ALA A 120 -2.86 -4.68 44.21
CA ALA A 120 -3.31 -5.33 45.44
C ALA A 120 -4.35 -4.49 46.19
N VAL A 121 -4.19 -3.17 46.25
CA VAL A 121 -5.17 -2.25 46.85
C VAL A 121 -6.45 -2.20 46.03
N HIS A 122 -6.36 -2.18 44.69
CA HIS A 122 -7.54 -2.20 43.83
C HIS A 122 -8.31 -3.52 43.97
N ILE A 123 -7.63 -4.66 43.98
CA ILE A 123 -8.24 -5.98 44.21
C ILE A 123 -8.88 -6.04 45.60
N GLY A 124 -8.19 -5.60 46.65
CA GLY A 124 -8.75 -5.57 48.01
C GLY A 124 -9.98 -4.65 48.14
N LYS A 125 -10.02 -3.54 47.41
CA LYS A 125 -11.21 -2.67 47.32
C LYS A 125 -12.37 -3.33 46.58
N LEU A 126 -12.10 -4.14 45.56
CA LEU A 126 -13.12 -4.89 44.82
C LEU A 126 -13.71 -6.02 45.68
N GLN A 127 -12.87 -6.77 46.40
CA GLN A 127 -13.32 -7.82 47.31
C GLN A 127 -14.14 -7.30 48.50
N ARG A 128 -13.93 -6.05 48.94
CA ARG A 128 -14.76 -5.42 49.99
C ARG A 128 -16.12 -4.92 49.52
N LYS A 129 -16.35 -4.82 48.20
CA LYS A 129 -17.60 -4.33 47.61
C LYS A 129 -18.55 -5.46 47.17
N VAL A 130 -18.08 -6.71 47.20
CA VAL A 130 -18.86 -7.94 47.00
C VAL A 130 -19.26 -8.47 48.37
#